data_AF-A0A8D8KHS1-F1
#
_entry.id   AF-A0A8D8KHS1-F1
#
_cell.length_a   1.000
_cell.length_b   1.000
_cell.length_c   1.000
_cell.angle_alpha   90.00
_cell.angle_beta   90.00
_cell.angle_gamma   90.00
#
_symmetry.space_group_name_H-M   'P 1'
#
loop_
_entity.id
_entity.type
_entity.pdbx_description
1 polymer ?
#
loop_
_entity_poly.entity_id
_entity_poly.type
_entity_poly.pdbx_seq_one_letter_code
_entity_poly.pdbx_strand_id
1 'polypeptide(L)'
;MTDLSKKAILIDGRGHLLGRLASVIAKQILNGRNVVVVRCEDLQLSGHFFRNKIKFLAYLRKRCNVNPARGPFHFRAPSRMLWKAVRGMVPHKTKRGHNALKQLKVYEGIPPPYDRQKRLCVPIAMRQLCLRPDRKYCDVGRVAHEVGWKYRDVVNNLEAKRKIKARLSFLHKKKLKKLTWKARAGVADKIKNNDAVLQKCGFLTSEFEKKWKRPILNSQKPKLGKKKRQAATNA
;
A
#
# COMPACT_ATOMS: atom_id res chain seq x y z
N MET A 1 -14.72 24.58 -15.58
CA MET A 1 -15.07 23.31 -14.89
C MET A 1 -13.79 22.60 -14.50
N THR A 2 -13.46 22.61 -13.21
CA THR A 2 -12.18 22.14 -12.67
C THR A 2 -12.08 20.62 -12.71
N ASP A 3 -11.00 20.13 -13.31
CA ASP A 3 -10.77 18.73 -13.66
C ASP A 3 -10.59 17.83 -12.41
N LEU A 4 -11.70 17.32 -11.88
CA LEU A 4 -11.71 16.12 -11.04
C LEU A 4 -11.28 14.95 -11.93
N SER A 5 -9.97 14.76 -12.07
CA SER A 5 -9.36 13.74 -12.91
C SER A 5 -10.14 12.44 -12.87
N LYS A 6 -10.70 12.03 -14.02
CA LYS A 6 -11.41 10.74 -14.18
C LYS A 6 -10.51 9.52 -13.91
N LYS A 7 -9.19 9.73 -13.86
CA LYS A 7 -8.19 8.70 -13.62
C LYS A 7 -8.34 8.10 -12.23
N ALA A 8 -8.42 6.76 -12.18
CA ALA A 8 -8.54 6.05 -10.92
C ALA A 8 -7.28 6.23 -10.05
N ILE A 9 -7.49 6.59 -8.79
CA ILE A 9 -6.46 6.58 -7.75
C ILE A 9 -6.24 5.13 -7.34
N LEU A 10 -5.11 4.56 -7.74
CA LEU A 10 -4.73 3.20 -7.40
C LEU A 10 -3.93 3.18 -6.09
N ILE A 11 -4.46 2.56 -5.05
CA ILE A 11 -3.88 2.50 -3.70
C ILE A 11 -3.39 1.08 -3.40
N ASP A 12 -2.17 0.95 -2.88
CA ASP A 12 -1.66 -0.32 -2.33
C ASP A 12 -2.14 -0.48 -0.87
N GLY A 13 -2.96 -1.50 -0.60
CA GLY A 13 -3.49 -1.78 0.75
C GLY A 13 -2.44 -2.28 1.74
N ARG A 14 -1.26 -2.72 1.26
CA ARG A 14 -0.21 -3.27 2.13
C ARG A 14 0.20 -2.29 3.21
N GLY A 15 0.19 -2.75 4.47
CA GLY A 15 0.74 -1.98 5.58
C GLY A 15 -0.13 -0.79 6.02
N HIS A 16 -1.35 -0.69 5.52
CA HIS A 16 -2.31 0.33 5.92
C HIS A 16 -3.26 -0.19 6.99
N LEU A 17 -3.63 0.67 7.94
CA LEU A 17 -4.69 0.40 8.91
C LEU A 17 -6.05 0.49 8.25
N LEU A 18 -6.82 -0.59 8.27
CA LEU A 18 -8.09 -0.76 7.55
C LEU A 18 -9.07 0.41 7.78
N GLY A 19 -9.29 0.80 9.04
CA GLY A 19 -10.24 1.88 9.37
C GLY A 19 -9.76 3.26 8.93
N ARG A 20 -8.47 3.57 9.09
CA ARG A 20 -7.90 4.87 8.67
C ARG A 20 -7.93 5.00 7.16
N LEU A 21 -7.58 3.93 6.45
CA LEU A 21 -7.64 3.91 5.00
C LEU A 21 -9.09 4.04 4.51
N ALA A 22 -10.04 3.32 5.13
CA ALA A 22 -11.46 3.38 4.76
C ALA A 22 -12.03 4.80 4.87
N SER A 23 -11.67 5.56 5.92
CA SER A 23 -12.13 6.94 6.12
C SER A 23 -11.64 7.87 5.00
N VAL A 24 -10.35 7.79 4.65
CA VAL A 24 -9.79 8.56 3.54
C VAL A 24 -10.49 8.21 2.24
N ILE A 25 -10.66 6.91 1.94
CA ILE A 25 -11.33 6.44 0.73
C ILE A 25 -12.77 6.95 0.67
N ALA A 26 -13.53 6.85 1.77
CA ALA A 26 -14.92 7.29 1.84
C ALA A 26 -15.06 8.76 1.45
N LYS A 27 -14.15 9.63 1.93
CA LYS A 27 -14.16 11.05 1.54
C LYS A 27 -13.81 11.24 0.07
N GLN A 28 -12.83 10.50 -0.47
CA GLN A 28 -12.44 10.60 -1.88
C GLN A 28 -13.58 10.23 -2.83
N ILE A 29 -14.29 9.13 -2.56
CA ILE A 29 -15.42 8.69 -3.41
C ILE A 29 -16.64 9.62 -3.26
N LEU A 30 -16.85 10.23 -2.10
CA LEU A 30 -17.90 11.25 -1.94
C LEU A 30 -17.59 12.57 -2.64
N ASN A 31 -16.30 12.84 -2.88
CA ASN A 31 -15.82 13.95 -3.72
C ASN A 31 -15.85 13.58 -5.23
N GLY A 32 -16.32 12.39 -5.59
CA GLY A 32 -16.47 11.96 -6.99
C GLY A 32 -15.23 11.33 -7.62
N ARG A 33 -14.20 10.98 -6.84
CA ARG A 33 -12.98 10.35 -7.36
C ARG A 33 -13.13 8.83 -7.46
N ASN A 34 -12.65 8.28 -8.57
CA ASN A 34 -12.54 6.84 -8.74
C ASN A 34 -11.36 6.29 -7.92
N VAL A 35 -11.61 5.32 -7.04
CA VAL A 35 -10.58 4.74 -6.17
C VAL A 35 -10.53 3.24 -6.37
N VAL A 36 -9.33 2.72 -6.59
CA VAL A 36 -9.05 1.29 -6.69
C VAL A 36 -8.08 0.91 -5.59
N VAL A 37 -8.46 -0.02 -4.72
CA VAL A 37 -7.57 -0.58 -3.70
C VAL A 37 -7.19 -1.99 -4.09
N VAL A 38 -5.89 -2.27 -4.09
CA VAL A 38 -5.34 -3.61 -4.35
C VAL A 38 -4.65 -4.15 -3.10
N ARG A 39 -4.44 -5.47 -3.04
CA ARG A 39 -3.83 -6.16 -1.89
C ARG A 39 -4.57 -5.94 -0.58
N CYS A 40 -5.89 -6.12 -0.61
CA CYS A 40 -6.71 -6.00 0.60
C CYS A 40 -6.37 -7.05 1.67
N GLU A 41 -5.78 -8.19 1.28
CA GLU A 41 -5.29 -9.22 2.20
C GLU A 41 -4.12 -8.74 3.08
N ASP A 42 -3.32 -7.81 2.59
CA ASP A 42 -2.16 -7.23 3.29
C ASP A 42 -2.53 -5.97 4.12
N LEU A 43 -3.83 -5.66 4.23
CA LEU A 43 -4.31 -4.64 5.15
C LEU A 43 -4.12 -5.07 6.60
N GLN A 44 -4.04 -4.09 7.49
CA GLN A 44 -3.71 -4.32 8.89
C GLN A 44 -4.79 -3.79 9.83
N LEU A 45 -4.97 -4.51 10.93
CA LEU A 45 -5.80 -4.12 12.06
C LEU A 45 -4.91 -3.96 13.29
N SER A 46 -5.17 -2.94 14.08
CA SER A 46 -4.48 -2.74 15.34
C SER A 46 -4.91 -3.76 16.40
N GLY A 47 -4.00 -4.09 17.29
CA GLY A 47 -4.20 -5.09 18.34
C GLY A 47 -3.90 -6.52 17.88
N HIS A 48 -3.84 -7.42 18.86
CA HIS A 48 -3.45 -8.79 18.63
C HIS A 48 -4.46 -9.56 17.76
N PHE A 49 -3.96 -10.56 17.05
CA PHE A 49 -4.73 -11.40 16.14
C PHE A 49 -5.98 -12.02 16.79
N PHE A 50 -5.81 -12.67 17.95
CA PHE A 50 -6.89 -13.35 18.66
C PHE A 50 -8.05 -12.40 19.00
N ARG A 51 -7.73 -11.17 19.43
CA ARG A 51 -8.73 -10.13 19.73
C ARG A 51 -9.54 -9.78 18.49
N ASN A 52 -8.87 -9.59 17.35
CA ASN A 52 -9.55 -9.23 16.10
C ASN A 52 -10.37 -10.41 15.53
N LYS A 53 -9.90 -11.65 15.71
CA LYS A 53 -10.67 -12.87 15.40
C LYS A 53 -11.97 -12.92 16.22
N ILE A 54 -11.90 -12.78 17.54
CA ILE A 54 -13.08 -12.83 18.41
C ILE A 54 -14.08 -11.73 18.05
N LYS A 55 -13.60 -10.50 17.79
CA LYS A 55 -14.47 -9.41 17.32
C LYS A 55 -15.23 -9.78 16.06
N PHE A 56 -14.56 -10.42 15.10
CA PHE A 56 -15.22 -10.86 13.88
C PHE A 56 -16.19 -12.01 14.13
N LEU A 57 -15.82 -13.00 14.95
CA LEU A 57 -16.70 -14.11 15.33
C LEU A 57 -17.96 -13.64 16.07
N ALA A 58 -17.86 -12.64 16.96
CA ALA A 58 -19.01 -12.02 17.59
C ALA A 58 -19.93 -11.34 16.55
N TYR A 59 -19.35 -10.71 15.53
CA TYR A 59 -20.11 -10.19 14.40
C TYR A 59 -20.81 -11.30 13.60
N LEU A 60 -20.24 -12.50 13.47
CA LEU A 60 -20.87 -13.65 12.77
C LEU A 60 -22.09 -14.21 13.49
N ARG A 61 -22.16 -14.06 14.82
CA ARG A 61 -23.32 -14.50 15.60
C ARG A 61 -24.55 -13.64 15.34
N LYS A 62 -24.39 -12.44 14.76
CA LYS A 62 -25.50 -11.53 14.46
C LYS A 62 -26.28 -11.98 13.22
N ARG A 63 -27.32 -12.77 13.43
CA ARG A 63 -28.25 -13.24 12.39
C ARG A 63 -29.68 -12.79 12.67
N CYS A 64 -30.51 -12.75 11.64
CA CYS A 64 -31.96 -12.62 11.82
C CYS A 64 -32.50 -13.98 12.30
N ASN A 65 -33.22 -14.00 13.42
CA ASN A 65 -33.73 -15.24 14.01
C ASN A 65 -34.82 -15.88 13.15
N VAL A 66 -35.69 -15.08 12.53
CA VAL A 66 -36.82 -15.58 11.72
C VAL A 66 -36.38 -16.13 10.37
N ASN A 67 -35.55 -15.39 9.63
CA ASN A 67 -35.00 -15.83 8.36
C ASN A 67 -33.57 -15.29 8.20
N PRO A 68 -32.54 -16.13 8.41
CA PRO A 68 -31.15 -15.73 8.29
C PRO A 68 -30.78 -15.12 6.94
N ALA A 69 -31.46 -15.49 5.84
CA ALA A 69 -31.21 -14.95 4.51
C ALA A 69 -31.58 -13.47 4.37
N ARG A 70 -32.55 -12.97 5.16
CA ARG A 70 -32.89 -11.54 5.24
C ARG A 70 -31.98 -10.77 6.20
N GLY A 71 -31.12 -11.46 6.93
CA GLY A 71 -30.26 -10.90 7.96
C GLY A 71 -28.99 -10.21 7.43
N PRO A 72 -28.08 -9.82 8.34
CA PRO A 72 -26.82 -9.20 7.95
C PRO A 72 -25.90 -10.16 7.18
N PHE A 73 -25.50 -9.79 5.96
CA PHE A 73 -24.50 -10.56 5.23
C PHE A 73 -23.09 -10.39 5.81
N HIS A 74 -22.45 -11.50 6.14
CA HIS A 74 -21.07 -11.52 6.65
C HIS A 74 -20.08 -11.92 5.54
N PHE A 75 -19.46 -10.93 4.90
CA PHE A 75 -18.44 -11.21 3.89
C PHE A 75 -17.15 -11.76 4.52
N ARG A 76 -16.53 -12.76 3.88
CA ARG A 76 -15.28 -13.40 4.35
C ARG A 76 -14.03 -12.86 3.68
N ALA A 77 -14.15 -12.50 2.41
CA ALA A 77 -13.09 -11.93 1.58
C ALA A 77 -12.52 -10.62 2.18
N PRO A 78 -11.19 -10.47 2.36
CA PRO A 78 -10.59 -9.24 2.88
C PRO A 78 -10.95 -7.98 2.06
N SER A 79 -11.09 -8.12 0.73
CA SER A 79 -11.59 -7.04 -0.14
C SER A 79 -12.99 -6.57 0.24
N ARG A 80 -13.90 -7.51 0.53
CA ARG A 80 -15.27 -7.22 0.94
C ARG A 80 -15.37 -6.75 2.38
N MET A 81 -14.44 -7.14 3.25
CA MET A 81 -14.31 -6.57 4.59
C MET A 81 -13.98 -5.07 4.51
N LEU A 82 -13.02 -4.68 3.65
CA LEU A 82 -12.73 -3.26 3.40
C LEU A 82 -13.94 -2.54 2.78
N TRP A 83 -14.58 -3.13 1.76
CA TRP A 83 -15.78 -2.56 1.14
C TRP A 83 -16.88 -2.29 2.18
N LYS A 84 -17.10 -3.22 3.11
CA LYS A 84 -18.10 -3.07 4.16
C LYS A 84 -17.73 -1.96 5.14
N ALA A 85 -16.45 -1.82 5.48
CA ALA A 85 -15.97 -0.72 6.31
C ALA A 85 -16.20 0.64 5.62
N VAL A 86 -15.87 0.77 4.32
CA VAL A 86 -16.13 2.00 3.55
C VAL A 86 -17.63 2.26 3.42
N ARG A 87 -18.45 1.25 3.13
CA ARG A 87 -19.91 1.37 3.08
C ARG A 87 -20.50 1.88 4.41
N GLY A 88 -19.90 1.52 5.55
CA GLY A 88 -20.30 2.03 6.86
C GLY A 88 -20.01 3.52 7.06
N MET A 89 -19.07 4.09 6.29
CA MET A 89 -18.67 5.50 6.35
C MET A 89 -19.31 6.36 5.25
N VAL A 90 -20.18 5.78 4.41
CA VAL A 90 -20.87 6.44 3.29
C VAL A 90 -22.38 6.39 3.54
N PRO A 91 -23.15 7.43 3.18
CA PRO A 91 -24.62 7.45 3.23
C PRO A 91 -25.24 6.50 2.17
N HIS A 92 -24.99 5.20 2.30
CA HIS A 92 -25.25 4.15 1.32
C HIS A 92 -26.73 3.84 1.08
N LYS A 93 -27.65 4.46 1.84
CA LYS A 93 -29.09 4.37 1.59
C LYS A 93 -29.58 5.43 0.58
N THR A 94 -28.76 6.43 0.29
CA THR A 94 -29.08 7.51 -0.66
C THR A 94 -28.54 7.18 -2.06
N LYS A 95 -29.17 7.73 -3.11
CA LYS A 95 -28.68 7.61 -4.49
C LYS A 95 -27.23 8.11 -4.65
N ARG A 96 -26.89 9.22 -3.99
CA ARG A 96 -25.52 9.78 -3.96
C ARG A 96 -24.52 8.78 -3.38
N GLY A 97 -24.84 8.16 -2.24
CA GLY A 97 -23.98 7.17 -1.61
C GLY A 97 -23.81 5.91 -2.46
N HIS A 98 -24.88 5.45 -3.11
CA HIS A 98 -24.80 4.35 -4.07
C HIS A 98 -23.85 4.68 -5.23
N ASN A 99 -23.96 5.89 -5.80
CA ASN A 99 -23.07 6.33 -6.88
C ASN A 99 -21.61 6.42 -6.41
N ALA A 100 -21.35 6.91 -5.20
CA ALA A 100 -20.01 6.93 -4.62
C ALA A 100 -19.44 5.52 -4.42
N LEU A 101 -20.25 4.55 -3.96
CA LEU A 101 -19.78 3.17 -3.79
C LEU A 101 -19.48 2.47 -5.12
N LYS A 102 -20.14 2.86 -6.23
CA LYS A 102 -19.80 2.36 -7.58
C LYS A 102 -18.41 2.81 -8.04
N GLN A 103 -17.90 3.92 -7.52
CA GLN A 103 -16.55 4.44 -7.84
C GLN A 103 -15.43 3.69 -7.10
N LEU A 104 -15.76 2.91 -6.07
CA LEU A 104 -14.81 2.11 -5.31
C LEU A 104 -14.67 0.71 -5.92
N LYS A 105 -13.43 0.35 -6.29
CA LYS A 105 -13.06 -1.03 -6.62
C LYS A 105 -12.04 -1.55 -5.62
N VAL A 106 -12.18 -2.81 -5.23
CA VAL A 106 -11.36 -3.45 -4.19
C VAL A 106 -11.00 -4.85 -4.63
N TYR A 107 -9.71 -5.16 -4.57
CA TYR A 107 -9.17 -6.43 -5.04
C TYR A 107 -8.23 -7.07 -4.02
N GLU A 108 -8.17 -8.39 -4.09
CA GLU A 108 -7.20 -9.23 -3.39
C GLU A 108 -6.05 -9.51 -4.36
N GLY A 109 -4.81 -9.40 -3.90
CA GLY A 109 -3.65 -9.30 -4.78
C GLY A 109 -3.74 -8.07 -5.70
N ILE A 110 -2.99 -8.12 -6.80
CA ILE A 110 -2.98 -7.07 -7.83
C ILE A 110 -3.33 -7.69 -9.19
N PRO A 111 -4.60 -7.62 -9.61
CA PRO A 111 -4.99 -8.16 -10.90
C PRO A 111 -4.52 -7.26 -12.07
N PRO A 112 -4.31 -7.81 -13.27
CA PRO A 112 -4.18 -7.02 -14.49
C PRO A 112 -5.46 -6.16 -14.71
N PRO A 113 -5.37 -4.88 -15.12
CA PRO A 113 -4.20 -4.13 -15.61
C PRO A 113 -3.44 -3.34 -14.53
N TYR A 114 -3.77 -3.50 -13.24
CA TYR A 114 -3.22 -2.67 -12.15
C TYR A 114 -1.79 -3.07 -11.73
N ASP A 115 -1.32 -4.24 -12.14
CA ASP A 115 0.00 -4.78 -11.85
C ASP A 115 1.15 -3.95 -12.44
N ARG A 116 0.93 -3.36 -13.63
CA ARG A 116 1.89 -2.50 -14.34
C ARG A 116 1.80 -1.03 -13.93
N GLN A 117 0.76 -0.64 -13.20
CA GLN A 117 0.53 0.74 -12.81
C GLN A 117 1.26 1.09 -11.50
N LYS A 118 1.64 2.38 -11.37
CA LYS A 118 2.20 2.90 -10.12
C LYS A 118 1.08 2.99 -9.08
N ARG A 119 1.23 2.23 -8.00
CA ARG A 119 0.35 2.29 -6.84
C ARG A 119 0.80 3.40 -5.91
N LEU A 120 -0.17 4.06 -5.29
CA LEU A 120 0.01 5.11 -4.31
C LEU A 120 -0.13 4.54 -2.90
N CYS A 121 0.45 5.26 -1.95
CA CYS A 121 0.38 5.00 -0.53
C CYS A 121 -0.33 6.19 0.13
N VAL A 122 -1.08 5.92 1.21
CA VAL A 122 -1.79 6.93 2.00
C VAL A 122 -1.07 7.06 3.35
N PRO A 123 -0.17 8.05 3.53
CA PRO A 123 0.69 8.13 4.72
C PRO A 123 -0.10 8.19 6.04
N ILE A 124 -1.20 8.93 6.09
CA ILE A 124 -2.08 9.05 7.27
C ILE A 124 -2.73 7.73 7.70
N ALA A 125 -2.72 6.72 6.84
CA ALA A 125 -3.24 5.39 7.13
C ALA A 125 -2.15 4.31 7.24
N MET A 126 -0.88 4.66 6.99
CA MET A 126 0.22 3.69 7.11
C MET A 126 0.42 3.28 8.56
N ARG A 127 0.36 1.97 8.84
CA ARG A 127 0.57 1.41 10.18
C ARG A 127 1.86 1.93 10.79
N GLN A 128 2.95 1.94 10.04
CA GLN A 128 4.27 2.33 10.53
C GLN A 128 4.32 3.77 11.07
N LEU A 129 3.50 4.67 10.53
CA LEU A 129 3.40 6.07 10.95
C LEU A 129 2.33 6.27 12.02
N CYS A 130 1.30 5.42 12.01
CA CYS A 130 0.10 5.60 12.83
C CYS A 130 0.10 4.82 14.14
N LEU A 131 0.82 3.70 14.20
CA LEU A 131 0.84 2.77 15.32
C LEU A 131 2.25 2.72 15.90
N ARG A 132 2.35 2.76 17.23
CA ARG A 132 3.63 2.61 17.90
C ARG A 132 4.27 1.24 17.58
N PRO A 133 5.61 1.16 17.40
CA PRO A 133 6.28 -0.07 16.99
C PRO A 133 6.10 -1.26 17.95
N ASP A 134 5.92 -0.99 19.25
CA ASP A 134 5.74 -2.01 20.30
C ASP A 134 4.37 -2.70 20.25
N ARG A 135 3.40 -2.11 19.55
CA ARG A 135 2.02 -2.59 19.60
C ARG A 135 1.78 -3.69 18.58
N LYS A 136 1.17 -4.79 19.07
CA LYS A 136 0.73 -5.91 18.22
C LYS A 136 -0.31 -5.44 17.21
N TYR A 137 -0.24 -5.99 16.01
CA TYR A 137 -1.21 -5.82 14.93
C TYR A 137 -1.48 -7.18 14.30
N CYS A 138 -2.45 -7.25 13.39
CA CYS A 138 -2.66 -8.44 12.58
C CYS A 138 -3.03 -8.08 11.14
N ASP A 139 -2.69 -8.97 10.21
CA ASP A 139 -3.09 -8.85 8.82
C ASP A 139 -4.53 -9.34 8.62
N VAL A 140 -5.30 -8.60 7.81
CA VAL A 140 -6.70 -8.88 7.53
C VAL A 140 -6.85 -10.21 6.78
N GLY A 141 -5.90 -10.56 5.92
CA GLY A 141 -5.89 -11.84 5.21
C GLY A 141 -5.87 -13.06 6.15
N ARG A 142 -5.14 -12.97 7.27
CA ARG A 142 -5.15 -14.05 8.28
C ARG A 142 -6.50 -14.15 8.98
N VAL A 143 -7.06 -13.01 9.39
CA VAL A 143 -8.39 -12.98 10.03
C VAL A 143 -9.44 -13.55 9.09
N ALA A 144 -9.45 -13.09 7.83
CA ALA A 144 -10.36 -13.53 6.79
C ALA A 144 -10.32 -15.05 6.56
N HIS A 145 -9.12 -15.62 6.49
CA HIS A 145 -8.95 -17.06 6.31
C HIS A 145 -9.55 -17.87 7.46
N GLU A 146 -9.22 -17.51 8.71
CA GLU A 146 -9.71 -18.24 9.88
C GLU A 146 -11.23 -18.10 10.09
N VAL A 147 -11.88 -17.12 9.47
CA VAL A 147 -13.35 -16.95 9.56
C VAL A 147 -14.08 -17.55 8.35
N GLY A 148 -13.37 -18.04 7.33
CA GLY A 148 -13.95 -18.80 6.20
C GLY A 148 -13.60 -18.30 4.80
N TRP A 149 -12.56 -17.48 4.61
CA TRP A 149 -12.06 -17.14 3.27
C TRP A 149 -11.19 -18.25 2.69
N LYS A 150 -11.69 -18.90 1.63
CA LYS A 150 -11.11 -20.10 1.02
C LYS A 150 -9.97 -19.81 0.02
N TYR A 151 -9.88 -18.59 -0.51
CA TYR A 151 -8.99 -18.28 -1.64
C TYR A 151 -7.60 -17.77 -1.25
N ARG A 152 -7.21 -17.89 0.03
CA ARG A 152 -5.91 -17.40 0.52
C ARG A 152 -4.75 -17.99 -0.28
N ASP A 153 -4.73 -19.29 -0.48
CA ASP A 153 -3.61 -19.98 -1.14
C ASP A 153 -3.57 -19.72 -2.64
N VAL A 154 -4.75 -19.60 -3.26
CA VAL A 154 -4.89 -19.18 -4.66
C VAL A 154 -4.29 -17.79 -4.87
N VAL A 155 -4.66 -16.82 -4.02
CA VAL A 155 -4.13 -15.45 -4.11
C VAL A 155 -2.63 -15.42 -3.84
N ASN A 156 -2.13 -16.19 -2.87
CA ASN A 156 -0.69 -16.30 -2.59
C ASN A 156 0.09 -16.80 -3.81
N ASN A 157 -0.41 -17.83 -4.50
CA ASN A 157 0.20 -18.38 -5.70
C ASN A 157 0.21 -17.38 -6.86
N LEU A 158 -0.90 -16.67 -7.08
CA LEU A 158 -1.00 -15.64 -8.11
C LEU A 158 -0.07 -14.45 -7.82
N GLU A 159 0.00 -14.01 -6.57
CA GLU A 159 0.91 -12.94 -6.13
C GLU A 159 2.38 -13.36 -6.23
N ALA A 160 2.72 -14.62 -5.96
CA ALA A 160 4.07 -15.16 -6.15
C ALA A 160 4.48 -15.08 -7.64
N LYS A 161 3.62 -15.57 -8.55
CA LYS A 161 3.82 -15.47 -10.01
C LYS A 161 3.97 -14.01 -10.45
N ARG A 162 3.13 -13.11 -9.93
CA ARG A 162 3.18 -11.68 -10.24
C ARG A 162 4.49 -11.03 -9.76
N LYS A 163 4.97 -11.37 -8.56
CA LYS A 163 6.23 -10.84 -8.01
C LYS A 163 7.44 -11.25 -8.85
N ILE A 164 7.46 -12.48 -9.37
CA ILE A 164 8.51 -12.96 -10.29
C ILE A 164 8.51 -12.11 -11.58
N LYS A 165 7.34 -11.96 -12.23
CA LYS A 165 7.21 -11.12 -13.44
C LYS A 165 7.61 -9.66 -13.17
N ALA A 166 7.18 -9.11 -12.04
CA ALA A 166 7.54 -7.75 -11.63
C ALA A 166 9.05 -7.59 -11.38
N ARG A 167 9.72 -8.62 -10.83
CA ARG A 167 11.16 -8.63 -10.63
C ARG A 167 11.92 -8.60 -11.95
N LEU A 168 11.51 -9.41 -12.93
CA LEU A 168 12.11 -9.40 -14.28
C LEU A 168 11.94 -8.04 -14.95
N SER A 169 10.73 -7.48 -14.92
CA SER A 169 10.44 -6.13 -15.44
C SER A 169 11.30 -5.05 -14.75
N PHE A 170 11.49 -5.15 -13.44
CA PHE A 170 12.34 -4.22 -12.69
C PHE A 170 13.81 -4.33 -13.08
N LEU A 171 14.35 -5.54 -13.24
CA LEU A 171 15.74 -5.75 -13.66
C LEU A 171 15.98 -5.20 -15.06
N HIS A 172 15.06 -5.44 -15.99
CA HIS A 172 15.10 -4.86 -17.33
C HIS A 172 15.08 -3.33 -17.28
N LYS A 173 14.17 -2.73 -16.49
CA LYS A 173 14.10 -1.28 -16.30
C LYS A 173 15.38 -0.71 -15.67
N LYS A 174 16.04 -1.44 -14.76
CA LYS A 174 17.33 -1.04 -14.17
C LYS A 174 18.45 -1.04 -15.21
N LYS A 175 18.51 -2.06 -16.09
CA LYS A 175 19.46 -2.12 -17.21
C LYS A 175 19.26 -0.95 -18.17
N LEU A 176 18.02 -0.70 -18.59
CA LEU A 176 17.67 0.44 -19.45
C LEU A 176 18.04 1.77 -18.80
N LYS A 177 17.77 1.94 -17.50
CA LYS A 177 18.14 3.16 -16.77
C LYS A 177 19.65 3.42 -16.80
N LYS A 178 20.48 2.37 -16.64
CA LYS A 178 21.95 2.48 -16.73
C LYS A 178 22.37 2.92 -18.14
N LEU A 179 21.76 2.35 -19.18
CA LEU A 179 22.03 2.71 -20.57
C LEU A 179 21.63 4.17 -20.85
N THR A 180 20.43 4.59 -20.43
CA THR A 180 19.98 5.98 -20.61
C THR A 180 20.88 6.98 -19.89
N TRP A 181 21.47 6.60 -18.74
CA TRP A 181 22.43 7.45 -18.05
C TRP A 181 23.75 7.60 -18.81
N LYS A 182 24.29 6.50 -19.36
CA LYS A 182 25.47 6.54 -20.23
C LYS A 182 25.24 7.40 -21.47
N ALA A 183 24.08 7.24 -22.12
CA ALA A 183 23.70 8.03 -23.28
C ALA A 183 23.58 9.53 -22.95
N ARG A 184 22.99 9.88 -21.79
CA ARG A 184 22.94 11.27 -21.30
C ARG A 184 24.33 11.85 -21.08
N ALA A 185 25.23 11.09 -20.47
CA ALA A 185 26.61 11.53 -20.25
C ALA A 185 27.34 11.83 -21.57
N GLY A 186 27.14 11.02 -22.60
CA GLY A 186 27.74 11.26 -23.93
C GLY A 186 27.19 12.46 -24.69
N VAL A 187 26.02 12.99 -24.32
CA VAL A 187 25.38 14.15 -24.96
C VAL A 187 25.48 15.41 -24.08
N ALA A 188 26.05 15.30 -22.87
CA ALA A 188 26.06 16.35 -21.86
C ALA A 188 26.60 17.70 -22.37
N ASP A 189 27.70 17.68 -23.12
CA ASP A 189 28.32 18.91 -23.64
C ASP A 189 27.40 19.67 -24.61
N LYS A 190 26.59 18.94 -25.39
CA LYS A 190 25.65 19.54 -26.36
C LYS A 190 24.44 20.18 -25.70
N ILE A 191 24.03 19.71 -24.52
CA ILE A 191 22.83 20.19 -23.81
C ILE A 191 23.13 21.20 -22.70
N LYS A 192 24.40 21.58 -22.52
CA LYS A 192 24.88 22.46 -21.44
C LYS A 192 24.11 23.77 -21.30
N ASN A 193 23.77 24.42 -22.41
CA ASN A 193 23.01 25.67 -22.40
C ASN A 193 21.58 25.48 -21.88
N ASN A 194 20.92 24.38 -22.27
CA ASN A 194 19.56 24.04 -21.82
C ASN A 194 19.57 23.63 -20.34
N ASP A 195 20.59 22.88 -19.90
CA ASP A 195 20.76 22.50 -18.51
C ASP A 195 20.99 23.72 -17.60
N ALA A 196 21.72 24.74 -18.07
CA ALA A 196 21.90 26.00 -17.35
C ALA A 196 20.56 26.74 -17.13
N VAL A 197 19.65 26.70 -18.11
CA VAL A 197 18.29 27.25 -17.97
C VAL A 197 17.48 26.43 -16.94
N LEU A 198 17.54 25.09 -17.02
CA LEU A 198 16.86 24.22 -16.06
C LEU A 198 17.40 24.35 -14.63
N GLN A 199 18.70 24.65 -14.48
CA GLN A 199 19.32 24.97 -13.19
C GLN A 199 18.78 26.27 -12.61
N LYS A 200 18.67 27.34 -13.42
CA LYS A 200 18.05 28.61 -12.99
C LYS A 200 16.61 28.41 -12.51
N CYS A 201 15.86 27.53 -13.17
CA CYS A 201 14.49 27.16 -12.77
C CYS A 201 14.41 26.13 -11.62
N GLY A 202 15.55 25.66 -11.09
CA GLY A 202 15.60 24.73 -9.95
C GLY A 202 15.29 23.26 -10.27
N PHE A 203 15.17 22.86 -11.54
CA PHE A 203 14.89 21.47 -11.95
C PHE A 203 16.13 20.58 -11.94
N LEU A 204 17.32 21.16 -12.09
CA LEU A 204 18.63 20.48 -12.02
C LEU A 204 19.34 20.77 -10.68
N THR A 205 18.68 20.48 -9.56
CA THR A 205 19.35 20.58 -8.24
C THR A 205 20.30 19.41 -8.02
N SER A 206 21.41 19.67 -7.32
CA SER A 206 22.46 18.70 -6.94
C SER A 206 21.95 17.39 -6.32
N GLU A 207 20.69 17.29 -5.88
CA GLU A 207 20.07 16.05 -5.43
C GLU A 207 19.95 14.97 -6.52
N PHE A 208 19.84 15.37 -7.79
CA PHE A 208 19.78 14.42 -8.91
C PHE A 208 21.14 13.73 -9.14
N GLU A 209 22.24 14.45 -8.90
CA GLU A 209 23.61 13.93 -8.90
C GLU A 209 23.98 13.23 -7.58
N LYS A 210 23.59 13.81 -6.42
CA LYS A 210 23.84 13.28 -5.06
C LYS A 210 23.12 11.96 -4.78
N LYS A 211 22.10 11.57 -5.56
CA LYS A 211 21.41 10.29 -5.38
C LYS A 211 22.33 9.07 -5.48
N TRP A 212 23.51 9.22 -6.09
CA TRP A 212 24.56 8.20 -6.15
C TRP A 212 25.77 8.48 -5.24
N LYS A 213 25.83 9.64 -4.56
CA LYS A 213 26.80 9.99 -3.52
C LYS A 213 26.09 10.34 -2.21
N ARG A 214 25.25 9.44 -1.67
CA ARG A 214 24.78 9.60 -0.28
C ARG A 214 25.81 8.95 0.64
N PRO A 215 26.48 9.68 1.55
CA PRO A 215 27.20 9.04 2.64
C PRO A 215 26.20 8.23 3.47
N ILE A 216 26.60 7.02 3.88
CA ILE A 216 25.80 6.15 4.72
C ILE A 216 25.73 6.80 6.10
N LEU A 217 24.72 7.64 6.33
CA LEU A 217 24.53 8.42 7.57
C LEU A 217 24.21 7.55 8.81
N ASN A 218 24.32 6.22 8.72
CA ASN A 218 24.18 5.30 9.85
C ASN A 218 24.77 3.92 9.53
N SER A 219 26.04 3.88 9.12
CA SER A 219 26.85 2.67 9.27
C SER A 219 27.23 2.59 10.75
N GLN A 220 26.40 2.00 11.60
CA GLN A 220 26.86 1.62 12.93
C GLN A 220 28.03 0.66 12.73
N LYS A 221 29.23 1.06 13.16
CA LYS A 221 30.37 0.13 13.21
C LYS A 221 29.91 -1.09 14.03
N PRO A 222 30.11 -2.33 13.55
CA PRO A 222 29.72 -3.50 14.31
C PRO A 222 30.38 -3.43 15.70
N LYS A 223 29.60 -3.65 16.76
CA LYS A 223 30.12 -3.61 18.14
C LYS A 223 31.31 -4.58 18.22
N LEU A 224 32.48 -4.05 18.60
CA LEU A 224 33.67 -4.86 18.85
C LEU A 224 33.34 -5.93 19.90
N GLY A 225 33.70 -7.19 19.63
CA GLY A 225 33.52 -8.28 20.58
C GLY A 225 34.29 -8.04 21.88
N LYS A 226 33.85 -8.64 23.00
CA LYS A 226 34.37 -8.40 24.37
C LYS A 226 35.90 -8.35 24.45
N LYS A 227 36.61 -9.31 23.84
CA LYS A 227 38.09 -9.37 23.84
C LYS A 227 38.75 -8.13 23.21
N LYS A 228 38.20 -7.59 22.11
CA LYS A 228 38.73 -6.39 21.46
C LYS A 228 38.39 -5.09 22.19
N ARG A 229 37.36 -5.08 23.04
CA ARG A 229 37.05 -3.93 23.90
C ARG A 229 38.00 -3.81 25.08
N GLN A 230 38.39 -4.95 25.68
CA GLN A 230 39.35 -4.98 26.80
C GLN A 230 40.77 -4.59 26.36
N ALA A 231 41.20 -4.97 25.16
CA ALA A 231 42.49 -4.56 24.62
C ALA A 231 42.57 -3.04 24.30
N ALA A 232 41.45 -2.42 23.95
CA ALA A 232 41.38 -0.99 23.61
C ALA A 232 41.26 -0.07 24.84
N THR A 233 40.98 -0.61 26.02
CA THR A 233 40.96 0.13 27.30
C THR A 233 42.29 0.05 28.05
N ASN A 234 43.18 -0.87 27.65
CA ASN A 234 44.48 -1.09 28.29
C ASN A 234 45.65 -0.48 27.49
N ALA A 235 45.35 0.31 26.45
CA ALA A 235 46.27 1.13 25.69
C ALA A 235 45.81 2.59 25.79
#